data_AF-A0A8S3Z9U9-F1
#
_entry.id   AF-A0A8S3Z9U9-F1
#
_cell.length_a   1.000
_cell.length_b   1.000
_cell.length_c   1.000
_cell.angle_alpha   90.00
_cell.angle_beta   90.00
_cell.angle_gamma   90.00
#
_symmetry.space_group_name_H-M   'P 1'
#
loop_
_entity.id
_entity.type
_entity.pdbx_description
1 polymer ?
#
loop_
_entity_poly.entity_id
_entity_poly.type
_entity_poly.pdbx_seq_one_letter_code
_entity_poly.pdbx_strand_id
1 'polypeptide(L)'
;MGKHVRCRCEHVRCRCEHVRCRCEHVRCRCEHVRCRCEHVRCRCEHVRCRCEHVRTGRCEHVRCRCEHVQCRCEHVRCRCEHVRCRCECERCRCEHVRCRCEHVRCRCEHVRCRCQHVRCRCEHVQCRCEHVRCRCQHVRCRCEHVQCRCQHVRCRCQHVRCRCEHVRCRCEHVRCRCEHERCRCEHVRCRCEHVRCGWGHVRCRWEHVQCRCEHPWLRSLLTGDTVFGFPSSSVCQVA
;
A
#
# COMPACT_ATOMS: atom_id res chain seq x y z
N MET A 1 4.87 23.88 20.35
CA MET A 1 5.22 25.33 20.31
C MET A 1 5.91 25.83 21.59
N GLY A 2 5.50 25.40 22.79
CA GLY A 2 6.08 25.91 24.06
C GLY A 2 7.62 25.80 24.21
N LYS A 3 8.24 24.67 23.83
CA LYS A 3 9.70 24.50 23.95
C LYS A 3 10.50 25.44 23.04
N HIS A 4 10.00 25.72 21.84
CA HIS A 4 10.68 26.60 20.87
C HIS A 4 10.58 28.07 21.25
N VAL A 5 9.48 28.47 21.89
CA VAL A 5 9.32 29.79 22.52
C VAL A 5 10.24 29.90 23.73
N ARG A 6 10.33 28.85 24.57
CA ARG A 6 11.25 28.79 25.71
C ARG A 6 12.71 28.97 25.30
N CYS A 7 13.18 28.25 24.27
CA CYS A 7 14.55 28.41 23.76
C CYS A 7 14.81 29.82 23.21
N ARG A 8 13.81 30.46 22.57
CA ARG A 8 13.94 31.85 22.11
C ARG A 8 14.04 32.82 23.29
N CYS A 9 13.22 32.65 24.32
CA CYS A 9 13.29 33.46 25.54
C CYS A 9 14.63 33.28 26.24
N GLU A 10 15.14 32.05 26.37
CA GLU A 10 16.46 31.77 26.94
C GLU A 10 17.60 32.38 26.11
N HIS A 11 17.51 32.33 24.77
CA HIS A 11 18.48 32.98 23.89
C HIS A 11 18.48 34.52 24.04
N VAL A 12 17.30 35.14 24.18
CA VAL A 12 17.19 36.58 24.43
C VAL A 12 17.80 36.92 25.80
N ARG A 13 17.51 36.10 26.83
CA ARG A 13 18.06 36.25 28.17
C ARG A 13 19.60 36.16 28.19
N CYS A 14 20.17 35.15 27.51
CA CYS A 14 21.61 35.01 27.32
C CYS A 14 22.24 36.22 26.60
N ARG A 15 21.55 36.79 25.61
CA ARG A 15 22.02 38.01 24.93
C ARG A 15 22.02 39.21 25.88
N CYS A 16 20.96 39.38 26.66
CA CYS A 16 20.88 40.46 27.66
C CYS A 16 21.98 40.32 28.72
N GLU A 17 22.24 39.11 29.22
CA GLU A 17 23.32 38.82 30.16
C GLU A 17 24.69 39.10 29.55
N HIS A 18 24.92 38.71 28.29
CA HIS A 18 26.16 39.03 27.58
C HIS A 18 26.38 40.54 27.43
N VAL A 19 25.32 41.31 27.13
CA VAL A 19 25.41 42.79 27.07
C VAL A 19 25.75 43.34 28.46
N ARG A 20 25.13 42.81 29.51
CA ARG A 20 25.40 43.20 30.90
C ARG A 20 26.85 42.95 31.31
N CYS A 21 27.40 41.77 31.01
CA CYS A 21 28.82 41.46 31.23
C CYS A 21 29.76 42.40 30.47
N ARG A 22 29.42 42.79 29.24
CA ARG A 22 30.20 43.78 28.49
C ARG A 22 30.18 45.16 29.17
N CYS A 23 29.02 45.60 29.65
CA CYS A 23 28.91 46.86 30.39
C CYS A 23 29.73 46.82 31.69
N GLU A 24 29.69 45.73 32.45
CA GLU A 24 30.49 45.54 33.67
C GLU A 24 32.00 45.57 33.36
N HIS A 25 32.43 44.89 32.30
CA HIS A 25 33.84 44.92 31.87
C HIS A 25 34.31 46.32 31.45
N VAL A 26 33.46 47.13 30.80
CA VAL A 26 33.77 48.53 30.50
C VAL A 26 33.90 49.34 31.78
N ARG A 27 33.00 49.13 32.75
CA ARG A 27 33.02 49.80 34.06
C ARG A 27 34.31 49.48 34.84
N CYS A 28 34.71 48.22 34.90
CA CYS A 28 35.99 47.79 35.48
C CYS A 28 37.20 48.46 34.81
N ARG A 29 37.18 48.62 33.48
CA ARG A 29 38.26 49.35 32.78
C ARG A 29 38.30 50.82 33.18
N CYS A 30 37.16 51.49 33.30
CA CYS A 30 37.08 52.88 33.76
C CYS A 30 37.61 53.04 35.19
N GLU A 31 37.24 52.13 36.09
CA GLU A 31 37.76 52.11 37.47
C GLU A 31 39.27 51.89 37.52
N HIS A 32 39.81 50.98 36.69
CA HIS A 32 41.26 50.80 36.61
C HIS A 32 42.00 52.05 36.13
N VAL A 33 41.45 52.77 35.15
CA VAL A 33 42.00 54.06 34.69
C VAL A 33 41.95 55.08 35.83
N ARG A 34 40.86 55.14 36.58
CA ARG A 34 40.70 56.04 37.74
C ARG A 34 41.74 55.76 38.83
N CYS A 35 41.92 54.50 39.21
CA CYS A 35 42.99 54.07 40.14
C CYS A 35 44.39 54.48 39.65
N ARG A 36 44.67 54.36 38.34
CA ARG A 36 45.95 54.80 37.77
C ARG A 36 46.13 56.31 37.90
N CYS A 37 45.09 57.10 37.63
CA CYS A 37 45.12 58.55 37.80
C CYS A 37 45.37 58.95 39.27
N GLU A 38 44.70 58.30 40.22
CA GLU A 38 44.92 58.53 41.66
C GLU A 38 46.35 58.17 42.08
N HIS A 39 46.88 57.03 41.61
CA HIS A 39 48.27 56.67 41.88
C HIS A 39 49.28 57.68 41.32
N VAL A 40 49.05 58.23 40.12
CA VAL A 40 49.87 59.31 39.56
C VAL A 40 49.78 60.55 40.43
N ARG A 41 48.58 60.90 40.91
CA ARG A 41 48.35 62.03 41.80
C ARG A 41 49.07 61.88 43.15
N CYS A 42 49.00 60.71 43.80
CA CYS A 42 49.76 60.42 45.02
C CYS A 42 51.28 60.53 44.78
N ARG A 43 51.78 60.10 43.61
CA ARG A 43 53.20 60.28 43.26
C ARG A 43 53.57 61.76 43.11
N CYS A 44 52.73 62.55 42.46
CA CYS A 44 52.95 63.99 42.33
C CYS A 44 52.95 64.69 43.71
N GLU A 45 52.02 64.33 44.58
CA GLU A 45 51.94 64.84 45.96
C GLU A 45 53.18 64.44 46.77
N HIS A 46 53.64 63.19 46.65
CA HIS A 46 54.89 62.76 47.30
C HIS A 46 56.10 63.55 46.79
N VAL A 47 56.23 63.78 45.48
CA VAL A 47 57.31 64.61 44.92
C VAL A 47 57.22 66.04 45.47
N ARG A 48 56.01 66.60 45.57
CA ARG A 48 55.77 67.94 46.12
C ARG A 48 56.19 68.04 47.58
N CYS A 49 55.79 67.09 48.42
CA CYS A 49 56.23 66.97 49.82
C CYS A 49 57.75 66.88 49.93
N ARG A 50 58.38 66.10 49.04
CA ARG A 50 59.85 65.95 49.02
C ARG A 50 60.57 67.25 48.65
N CYS A 51 60.00 68.04 47.73
CA CYS A 51 60.50 69.38 47.37
C CYS A 51 60.32 70.40 48.51
N GLU A 52 59.21 70.35 49.25
CA GLU A 52 58.95 71.21 50.40
C GLU A 52 59.85 70.86 51.60
N HIS A 53 60.10 69.57 51.85
CA HIS A 53 61.01 69.11 52.91
C HIS A 53 62.45 69.62 52.74
N VAL A 54 62.92 69.80 51.49
CA VAL A 54 64.23 70.43 51.22
C VAL A 54 64.27 71.92 51.58
N ARG A 55 63.11 72.59 51.72
CA ARG A 55 63.00 74.03 51.98
C ARG A 55 62.82 74.40 53.46
N THR A 56 62.37 73.51 54.35
CA THR A 56 61.90 73.90 55.71
C THR A 56 62.14 72.82 56.79
N GLY A 57 62.57 73.24 57.98
CA GLY A 57 63.08 72.36 59.07
C GLY A 57 62.04 71.75 60.04
N ARG A 58 62.47 70.66 60.71
CA ARG A 58 61.89 69.79 61.79
C ARG A 58 60.37 69.74 62.07
N CYS A 59 59.62 70.84 62.12
CA CYS A 59 58.18 70.81 62.45
C CYS A 59 57.28 70.34 61.29
N GLU A 60 57.72 70.53 60.04
CA GLU A 60 57.00 70.03 58.85
C GLU A 60 57.27 68.53 58.58
N HIS A 61 58.26 67.94 59.25
CA HIS A 61 58.66 66.55 59.07
C HIS A 61 57.56 65.56 59.54
N VAL A 62 56.78 65.91 60.57
CA VAL A 62 55.65 65.09 61.04
C VAL A 62 54.50 65.15 60.04
N ARG A 63 54.23 66.34 59.49
CA ARG A 63 53.17 66.57 58.49
C ARG A 63 53.43 65.82 57.19
N CYS A 64 54.67 65.90 56.67
CA CYS A 64 55.15 65.10 55.53
C CYS A 64 55.03 63.59 55.79
N ARG A 65 55.29 63.12 57.01
CA ARG A 65 55.16 61.69 57.36
C ARG A 65 53.70 61.23 57.37
N CYS A 66 52.79 62.07 57.88
CA CYS A 66 51.34 61.82 57.84
C CYS A 66 50.80 61.76 56.41
N GLU A 67 51.19 62.70 55.55
CA GLU A 67 50.81 62.71 54.12
C GLU A 67 51.36 61.50 53.36
N HIS A 68 52.60 61.08 53.66
CA HIS A 68 53.17 59.86 53.08
C HIS A 68 52.42 58.60 53.54
N VAL A 69 51.95 58.54 54.79
CA VAL A 69 51.10 57.43 55.27
C VAL A 69 49.75 57.45 54.57
N GLN A 70 49.13 58.62 54.40
CA GLN A 70 47.87 58.78 53.65
C GLN A 70 48.02 58.30 52.19
N CYS A 71 49.07 58.73 51.47
CA CYS A 71 49.37 58.27 50.11
C CYS A 71 49.51 56.73 50.05
N ARG A 72 50.13 56.13 51.08
CA ARG A 72 50.31 54.67 51.16
C ARG A 72 48.97 53.96 51.38
N CYS A 73 48.09 54.51 52.23
CA CYS A 73 46.74 54.01 52.44
C CYS A 73 45.87 54.10 51.17
N GLU A 74 45.97 55.20 50.42
CA GLU A 74 45.29 55.38 49.13
C GLU A 74 45.79 54.39 48.09
N HIS A 75 47.11 54.17 48.00
CA HIS A 75 47.67 53.14 47.12
C HIS A 75 47.15 51.73 47.47
N VAL A 76 47.02 51.40 48.76
CA VAL A 76 46.46 50.12 49.19
C VAL A 76 44.98 50.00 48.78
N ARG A 77 44.18 51.07 48.96
CA ARG A 77 42.79 51.13 48.49
C ARG A 77 42.67 50.89 46.98
N CYS A 78 43.44 51.62 46.17
CA CYS A 78 43.51 51.43 44.72
C CYS A 78 43.84 49.97 44.34
N ARG A 79 44.76 49.33 45.06
CA ARG A 79 45.13 47.93 44.81
C ARG A 79 43.98 46.97 45.15
N CYS A 80 43.25 47.21 46.23
CA CYS A 80 42.07 46.43 46.60
C CYS A 80 40.93 46.59 45.58
N GLU A 81 40.70 47.80 45.08
CA GLU A 81 39.71 48.06 44.02
C GLU A 81 40.08 47.36 42.71
N HIS A 82 41.36 47.38 42.33
CA HIS A 82 41.82 46.64 41.16
C HIS A 82 41.61 45.13 41.29
N VAL A 83 41.82 44.55 42.48
CA VAL A 83 41.54 43.13 42.73
C VAL A 83 40.04 42.85 42.62
N ARG A 84 39.17 43.72 43.18
CA ARG A 84 37.71 43.60 43.02
C ARG A 84 37.28 43.63 41.56
N CYS A 85 37.75 44.60 40.78
CA CYS A 85 37.50 44.68 39.34
C CYS A 85 37.88 43.37 38.62
N ARG A 86 39.04 42.79 38.95
CA ARG A 86 39.49 41.53 38.34
C ARG A 86 38.56 40.36 38.70
N CYS A 87 38.11 40.28 39.95
CA CYS A 87 37.14 39.27 40.38
C CYS A 87 35.78 39.42 39.66
N GLU A 88 35.31 40.64 39.46
CA GLU A 88 34.07 40.91 38.71
C GLU A 88 34.20 40.51 37.22
N CYS A 89 35.34 40.81 36.59
CA CYS A 89 35.63 40.35 35.23
C CYS A 89 35.62 38.81 35.09
N GLU A 90 36.22 38.09 36.04
CA GLU A 90 36.17 36.62 36.03
C GLU A 90 34.73 36.11 36.23
N ARG A 91 33.95 36.72 37.12
CA ARG A 91 32.52 36.38 37.29
C ARG A 91 31.74 36.57 35.99
N CYS A 92 31.93 37.71 35.31
CA CYS A 92 31.33 37.98 34.00
C CYS A 92 31.71 36.91 32.96
N ARG A 93 32.96 36.45 32.96
CA ARG A 93 33.45 35.41 32.06
C ARG A 93 32.78 34.06 32.35
N CYS A 94 32.64 33.70 33.62
CA CYS A 94 31.91 32.50 34.03
C CYS A 94 30.44 32.53 33.61
N GLU A 95 29.76 33.67 33.79
CA GLU A 95 28.38 33.87 33.35
C GLU A 95 28.24 33.74 31.83
N HIS A 96 29.17 34.32 31.06
CA HIS A 96 29.20 34.16 29.61
C HIS A 96 29.36 32.70 29.18
N VAL A 97 30.21 31.93 29.87
CA VAL A 97 30.37 30.49 29.59
C VAL A 97 29.06 29.74 29.89
N ARG A 98 28.39 30.04 31.02
CA ARG A 98 27.08 29.46 31.35
C ARG A 98 26.03 29.76 30.28
N CYS A 99 25.90 31.01 29.85
CA CYS A 99 25.01 31.41 28.75
C CYS A 99 25.28 30.60 27.48
N ARG A 100 26.55 30.42 27.11
CA ARG A 100 26.92 29.65 25.91
C ARG A 100 26.53 28.18 26.05
N CYS A 101 26.70 27.58 27.22
CA CYS A 101 26.28 26.21 27.50
C CYS A 101 24.75 26.04 27.43
N GLU A 102 23.98 26.99 27.98
CA GLU A 102 22.53 26.99 27.88
C GLU A 102 22.04 27.11 26.43
N HIS A 103 22.67 27.99 25.66
CA HIS A 103 22.37 28.12 24.23
C HIS A 103 22.62 26.83 23.45
N VAL A 104 23.71 26.12 23.75
CA VAL A 104 23.99 24.81 23.14
C VAL A 104 22.94 23.78 23.54
N ARG A 105 22.54 23.73 24.83
CA ARG A 105 21.47 22.83 25.30
C ARG A 105 20.15 23.09 24.58
N CYS A 106 19.74 24.36 24.49
CA CYS A 106 18.57 24.79 23.71
C CYS A 106 18.60 24.28 22.27
N ARG A 107 19.75 24.40 21.60
CA ARG A 107 19.91 23.94 20.21
C ARG A 107 19.80 22.41 20.11
N CYS A 108 20.39 21.68 21.03
CA CYS A 108 20.28 20.22 21.10
C CYS A 108 18.84 19.76 21.32
N GLU A 109 18.08 20.41 22.21
CA GLU A 109 16.67 20.11 22.44
C GLU A 109 15.82 20.36 21.20
N HIS A 110 16.08 21.46 20.48
CA HIS A 110 15.39 21.76 19.24
C HIS A 110 15.64 20.71 18.15
N VAL A 111 16.89 20.23 18.01
CA VAL A 111 17.22 19.13 17.11
C VAL A 111 16.48 17.85 17.50
N ARG A 112 16.47 17.49 18.79
CA ARG A 112 15.72 16.32 19.30
C ARG A 112 14.23 16.41 18.97
N CYS A 113 13.60 17.57 19.15
CA CYS A 113 12.19 17.78 18.79
C CYS A 113 11.95 17.59 17.29
N ARG A 114 12.84 18.10 16.42
CA ARG A 114 12.75 17.87 14.97
C ARG A 114 12.87 16.39 14.62
N CYS A 115 13.82 15.67 15.22
CA CYS A 115 13.98 14.23 14.99
C CYS A 115 12.73 13.44 15.41
N GLN A 116 12.12 13.78 16.55
CA GLN A 116 10.85 13.18 16.97
C GLN A 116 9.73 13.45 15.97
N HIS A 117 9.60 14.69 15.48
CA HIS A 117 8.57 15.03 14.50
C HIS A 117 8.77 14.27 13.16
N VAL A 118 10.01 14.10 12.71
CA VAL A 118 10.33 13.28 11.54
C VAL A 118 9.93 11.82 11.77
N ARG A 119 10.26 11.26 12.94
CA ARG A 119 9.89 9.88 13.30
C ARG A 119 8.37 9.67 13.27
N CYS A 120 7.60 10.55 13.89
CA CYS A 120 6.13 10.47 13.86
C CYS A 120 5.58 10.56 12.43
N ARG A 121 6.18 11.39 11.57
CA ARG A 121 5.79 11.47 10.15
C ARG A 121 6.08 10.16 9.41
N CYS A 122 7.21 9.51 9.68
CA CYS A 122 7.54 8.20 9.12
C CYS A 122 6.55 7.13 9.57
N GLU A 123 6.23 7.07 10.86
CA GLU A 123 5.23 6.14 11.42
C GLU A 123 3.86 6.33 10.74
N HIS A 124 3.40 7.57 10.57
CA HIS A 124 2.14 7.85 9.89
C HIS A 124 2.15 7.43 8.40
N VAL A 125 3.28 7.58 7.71
CA VAL A 125 3.44 7.08 6.33
C VAL A 125 3.36 5.54 6.30
N GLN A 126 4.00 4.85 7.25
CA GLN A 126 3.93 3.39 7.37
C GLN A 126 2.48 2.92 7.57
N CYS A 127 1.73 3.53 8.50
CA CYS A 127 0.31 3.19 8.71
C CYS A 127 -0.53 3.40 7.43
N ARG A 128 -0.26 4.47 6.66
CA ARG A 128 -0.94 4.68 5.37
C ARG A 128 -0.61 3.58 4.36
N CYS A 129 0.66 3.17 4.28
CA CYS A 129 1.07 2.07 3.41
C CYS A 129 0.40 0.74 3.80
N GLU A 130 0.30 0.44 5.09
CA GLU A 130 -0.41 -0.74 5.59
C GLU A 130 -1.90 -0.71 5.23
N HIS A 131 -2.57 0.43 5.42
CA HIS A 131 -3.98 0.58 5.03
C HIS A 131 -4.20 0.39 3.53
N VAL A 132 -3.28 0.88 2.68
CA VAL A 132 -3.33 0.64 1.23
C VAL A 132 -3.15 -0.86 0.92
N ARG A 133 -2.21 -1.55 1.58
CA ARG A 133 -2.02 -3.00 1.43
C ARG A 133 -3.28 -3.78 1.80
N CYS A 134 -3.94 -3.44 2.91
CA CYS A 134 -5.20 -4.06 3.32
C CYS A 134 -6.31 -3.86 2.27
N ARG A 135 -6.43 -2.64 1.71
CA ARG A 135 -7.37 -2.38 0.60
C ARG A 135 -7.06 -3.23 -0.62
N CYS A 136 -5.80 -3.37 -1.02
CA CYS A 136 -5.40 -4.21 -2.14
C CYS A 136 -5.75 -5.69 -1.90
N GLN A 137 -5.54 -6.20 -0.69
CA GLN A 137 -5.95 -7.56 -0.32
C GLN A 137 -7.46 -7.74 -0.42
N HIS A 138 -8.25 -6.80 0.10
CA HIS A 138 -9.71 -6.86 0.00
C HIS A 138 -10.20 -6.87 -1.47
N VAL A 139 -9.59 -6.05 -2.34
CA VAL A 139 -9.89 -6.06 -3.78
C VAL A 139 -9.56 -7.43 -4.39
N ARG A 140 -8.41 -8.02 -4.05
CA ARG A 140 -8.02 -9.36 -4.52
C ARG A 140 -9.05 -10.42 -4.10
N CYS A 141 -9.46 -10.45 -2.84
CA CYS A 141 -10.48 -11.39 -2.36
C CYS A 141 -11.81 -11.20 -3.11
N ARG A 142 -12.20 -9.95 -3.40
CA ARG A 142 -13.41 -9.67 -4.19
C ARG A 142 -13.28 -10.22 -5.62
N CYS A 143 -12.12 -10.09 -6.26
CA CYS A 143 -11.86 -10.66 -7.58
C CYS A 143 -11.93 -12.19 -7.57
N GLU A 144 -11.34 -12.85 -6.57
CA GLU A 144 -11.40 -14.30 -6.39
C GLU A 144 -12.86 -14.77 -6.24
N HIS A 145 -13.66 -14.08 -5.43
CA HIS A 145 -15.08 -14.40 -5.27
C HIS A 145 -15.89 -14.24 -6.57
N VAL A 146 -15.58 -13.21 -7.38
CA VAL A 146 -16.19 -13.06 -8.73
C VAL A 146 -15.80 -14.22 -9.63
N GLN A 147 -14.54 -14.67 -9.62
CA GLN A 147 -14.09 -15.82 -10.39
C GLN A 147 -14.85 -17.10 -9.99
N CYS A 148 -15.01 -17.36 -8.69
CA CYS A 148 -15.79 -18.49 -8.19
C CYS A 148 -17.26 -18.44 -8.68
N ARG A 149 -17.89 -17.25 -8.65
CA ARG A 149 -19.25 -17.07 -9.21
C ARG A 149 -19.30 -17.40 -10.69
N CYS A 150 -18.32 -16.93 -11.47
CA CYS A 150 -18.24 -17.24 -12.91
C CYS A 150 -18.08 -18.75 -13.17
N GLN A 151 -17.26 -19.45 -12.37
CA GLN A 151 -17.13 -20.91 -12.46
C GLN A 151 -18.45 -21.61 -12.18
N HIS A 152 -19.16 -21.21 -11.11
CA HIS A 152 -20.46 -21.80 -10.79
C HIS A 152 -21.50 -21.57 -11.90
N VAL A 153 -21.52 -20.40 -12.54
CA VAL A 153 -22.37 -20.15 -13.71
C VAL A 153 -22.00 -21.08 -14.86
N ARG A 154 -20.71 -21.28 -15.16
CA ARG A 154 -20.27 -22.23 -16.20
C ARG A 154 -20.74 -23.66 -15.91
N CYS A 155 -20.61 -24.13 -14.67
CA CYS A 155 -21.11 -25.45 -14.27
C CYS A 155 -22.63 -25.58 -14.46
N ARG A 156 -23.41 -24.55 -14.11
CA ARG A 156 -24.86 -24.53 -14.38
C ARG A 156 -25.16 -24.62 -15.87
N CYS A 157 -24.44 -23.87 -16.71
CA CYS A 157 -24.61 -23.94 -18.16
C CYS A 157 -24.30 -25.34 -18.72
N GLN A 158 -23.26 -26.01 -18.22
CA GLN A 158 -22.94 -27.40 -18.59
C GLN A 158 -24.08 -28.34 -18.22
N HIS A 159 -24.60 -28.26 -16.99
CA HIS A 159 -25.71 -29.10 -16.56
C HIS A 159 -26.98 -28.89 -17.41
N VAL A 160 -27.27 -27.64 -17.81
CA VAL A 160 -28.37 -27.35 -18.76
C VAL A 160 -28.13 -28.01 -20.11
N ARG A 161 -26.90 -27.95 -20.66
CA ARG A 161 -26.56 -28.65 -21.92
C ARG A 161 -26.78 -30.16 -21.82
N CYS A 162 -26.30 -30.80 -20.75
CA CYS A 162 -26.52 -32.23 -20.55
C CYS A 162 -28.02 -32.59 -20.46
N ARG A 163 -28.83 -31.73 -19.82
CA ARG A 163 -30.30 -31.93 -19.81
C ARG A 163 -30.90 -31.84 -21.21
N CYS A 164 -30.47 -30.88 -22.02
CA CYS A 164 -30.94 -30.77 -23.41
C CYS A 164 -30.56 -31.99 -24.25
N GLU A 165 -29.33 -32.51 -24.08
CA GLU A 165 -28.88 -33.75 -24.74
C GLU A 165 -29.74 -34.94 -24.32
N HIS A 166 -30.02 -35.10 -23.03
CA HIS A 166 -30.88 -36.17 -22.55
C HIS A 166 -32.31 -36.08 -23.12
N VAL A 167 -32.88 -34.87 -23.22
CA VAL A 167 -34.18 -34.66 -23.87
C VAL A 167 -34.12 -35.05 -25.35
N ARG A 168 -33.05 -34.70 -26.07
CA ARG A 168 -32.86 -35.09 -27.47
C ARG A 168 -32.81 -36.60 -27.64
N CYS A 169 -32.03 -37.31 -26.82
CA CYS A 169 -31.98 -38.78 -26.85
C CYS A 169 -33.36 -39.41 -26.59
N ARG A 170 -34.13 -38.84 -25.66
CA ARG A 170 -35.51 -39.30 -25.40
C ARG A 170 -36.42 -39.11 -26.61
N CYS A 171 -36.31 -37.99 -27.31
CA CYS A 171 -37.05 -37.74 -28.55
C CYS A 171 -36.66 -38.72 -29.66
N GLU A 172 -35.37 -39.02 -29.80
CA GLU A 172 -34.87 -40.03 -30.76
C GLU A 172 -35.43 -41.42 -30.44
N HIS A 173 -35.42 -41.83 -29.18
CA HIS A 173 -36.02 -43.11 -28.75
C HIS A 173 -37.53 -43.20 -29.06
N VAL A 174 -38.27 -42.10 -28.85
CA VAL A 174 -39.71 -42.03 -29.22
C VAL A 174 -39.89 -42.18 -30.73
N ARG A 175 -39.04 -41.55 -31.56
CA ARG A 175 -39.08 -41.71 -33.02
C ARG A 175 -38.85 -43.16 -33.43
N CYS A 176 -37.82 -43.82 -32.91
CA CYS A 176 -37.56 -45.24 -33.20
C CYS A 176 -38.74 -46.13 -32.82
N ARG A 177 -39.42 -45.84 -31.70
CA ARG A 177 -40.63 -46.58 -31.31
C ARG A 177 -41.77 -46.40 -32.31
N CYS A 178 -42.00 -45.18 -32.80
CA CYS A 178 -43.00 -44.92 -33.84
C CYS A 178 -42.67 -45.63 -35.16
N GLU A 179 -41.40 -45.66 -35.56
CA GLU A 179 -40.94 -46.41 -36.73
C GLU A 179 -41.19 -47.92 -36.57
N HIS A 180 -40.91 -48.48 -35.39
CA HIS A 180 -41.17 -49.89 -35.11
C HIS A 180 -42.66 -50.24 -35.21
N GLU A 181 -43.55 -49.40 -34.64
CA GLU A 181 -45.00 -49.60 -34.78
C GLU A 181 -45.45 -49.48 -36.25
N ARG A 182 -44.84 -48.59 -37.04
CA ARG A 182 -45.10 -48.49 -38.49
C ARG A 182 -44.73 -49.78 -39.23
N CYS A 183 -43.54 -50.31 -38.98
CA CYS A 183 -43.11 -51.60 -39.55
C CYS A 183 -44.05 -52.74 -39.14
N ARG A 184 -44.53 -52.73 -37.89
CA ARG A 184 -45.51 -53.71 -37.40
C ARG A 184 -46.83 -53.62 -38.16
N CYS A 185 -47.34 -52.41 -38.40
CA CYS A 185 -48.54 -52.19 -39.22
C CYS A 185 -48.34 -52.66 -40.67
N GLU A 186 -47.18 -52.40 -41.27
CA GLU A 186 -46.82 -52.89 -42.60
C GLU A 186 -46.78 -54.42 -42.64
N HIS A 187 -46.19 -55.07 -41.64
CA HIS A 187 -46.20 -56.53 -41.54
C HIS A 187 -47.61 -57.12 -41.41
N VAL A 188 -48.48 -56.50 -40.60
CA VAL A 188 -49.89 -56.91 -40.50
C VAL A 188 -50.59 -56.76 -41.87
N ARG A 189 -50.34 -55.67 -42.59
CA ARG A 189 -50.88 -55.46 -43.94
C ARG A 189 -50.43 -56.55 -44.91
N CYS A 190 -49.14 -56.86 -44.95
CA CYS A 190 -48.61 -57.95 -45.77
C CYS A 190 -49.27 -59.30 -45.42
N ARG A 191 -49.50 -59.56 -44.12
CA ARG A 191 -50.21 -60.77 -43.68
C ARG A 191 -51.66 -60.79 -44.18
N CYS A 192 -52.37 -59.67 -44.13
CA CYS A 192 -53.72 -59.55 -44.70
C CYS A 192 -53.74 -59.77 -46.21
N GLU A 193 -52.75 -59.23 -46.94
CA GLU A 193 -52.58 -59.45 -48.38
C GLU A 193 -52.29 -60.93 -48.68
N HIS A 194 -51.43 -61.59 -47.90
CA HIS A 194 -51.18 -63.03 -48.03
C HIS A 194 -52.44 -63.87 -47.78
N VAL A 195 -53.24 -63.55 -46.75
CA VAL A 195 -54.53 -64.20 -46.51
C VAL A 195 -55.49 -63.98 -47.67
N ARG A 196 -55.53 -62.77 -48.24
CA ARG A 196 -56.35 -62.44 -49.42
C ARG A 196 -55.92 -63.25 -50.65
N CYS A 197 -54.61 -63.37 -50.90
CA CYS A 197 -54.07 -64.22 -51.96
C CYS A 197 -54.41 -65.70 -51.71
N GLY A 198 -54.34 -66.16 -50.47
CA GLY A 198 -54.78 -67.51 -50.06
C GLY A 198 -56.26 -67.76 -50.37
N TRP A 199 -57.14 -66.81 -50.04
CA TRP A 199 -58.55 -66.86 -50.42
C TRP A 199 -58.74 -66.85 -51.94
N GLY A 200 -57.96 -66.06 -52.67
CA GLY A 200 -57.92 -66.09 -54.13
C GLY A 200 -57.54 -67.48 -54.66
N HIS A 201 -56.53 -68.12 -54.07
CA HIS A 201 -56.10 -69.46 -54.46
C HIS A 201 -57.16 -70.53 -54.14
N VAL A 202 -57.83 -70.42 -52.98
CA VAL A 202 -58.97 -71.28 -52.64
C VAL A 202 -60.13 -71.06 -53.62
N ARG A 203 -60.41 -69.81 -54.00
CA ARG A 203 -61.44 -69.48 -55.00
C ARG A 203 -61.10 -70.06 -56.36
N CYS A 204 -59.87 -69.85 -56.86
CA CYS A 204 -59.40 -70.45 -58.11
C CYS A 204 -59.46 -71.98 -58.06
N ARG A 205 -59.13 -72.60 -56.91
CA ARG A 205 -59.25 -74.05 -56.72
C ARG A 205 -60.72 -74.50 -56.76
N TRP A 206 -61.64 -73.72 -56.19
CA TRP A 206 -63.07 -73.98 -56.23
C TRP A 206 -63.63 -73.83 -57.64
N GLU A 207 -63.27 -72.77 -58.35
CA GLU A 207 -63.58 -72.54 -59.77
C GLU A 207 -63.01 -73.69 -60.64
N HIS A 208 -61.79 -74.14 -60.38
CA HIS A 208 -61.18 -75.28 -61.09
C HIS A 208 -61.89 -76.61 -60.79
N VAL A 209 -62.36 -76.82 -59.57
CA VAL A 209 -63.20 -77.99 -59.19
C VAL A 209 -64.57 -77.89 -59.85
N GLN A 210 -65.17 -76.70 -59.91
CA GLN A 210 -66.45 -76.45 -60.55
C GLN A 210 -66.39 -76.65 -62.07
N CYS A 211 -65.35 -76.14 -62.75
CA CYS A 211 -65.06 -76.46 -64.15
C CYS A 211 -64.87 -77.97 -64.38
N ARG A 212 -64.31 -78.68 -63.40
CA ARG A 212 -64.18 -80.15 -63.43
C ARG A 212 -65.51 -80.88 -63.29
N CYS A 213 -66.50 -80.26 -62.65
CA CYS A 213 -67.84 -80.81 -62.47
C CYS A 213 -68.79 -80.45 -63.62
N GLU A 214 -68.63 -79.28 -64.25
CA GLU A 214 -69.45 -78.81 -65.38
C GLU A 214 -69.04 -79.43 -66.73
N HIS A 215 -67.80 -79.93 -66.88
CA HIS A 215 -67.33 -80.62 -68.09
C HIS A 215 -66.80 -82.05 -67.83
N PRO A 216 -67.66 -83.09 -67.78
CA PRO A 216 -67.23 -84.48 -67.66
C PRO A 216 -66.45 -85.02 -68.88
N TRP A 217 -66.52 -84.33 -70.02
CA TRP A 217 -66.06 -84.81 -71.33
C TRP A 217 -64.59 -84.50 -71.68
N LEU A 218 -63.89 -83.69 -70.88
CA LEU A 218 -62.46 -83.39 -71.09
C LEU A 218 -61.50 -84.43 -70.45
N ARG A 219 -62.03 -85.57 -70.01
CA ARG A 219 -61.23 -86.70 -69.52
C ARG A 219 -60.58 -87.50 -70.66
N SER A 220 -60.90 -87.23 -71.92
CA SER A 220 -60.48 -88.04 -73.08
C SER A 220 -59.39 -87.43 -73.98
N LEU A 221 -58.74 -86.32 -73.60
CA LEU A 221 -57.68 -85.68 -74.41
C LEU A 221 -56.30 -85.59 -73.73
N LEU A 222 -56.13 -86.15 -72.53
CA LEU A 222 -54.83 -86.19 -71.81
C LEU A 222 -54.43 -87.60 -71.37
N THR A 223 -55.03 -88.63 -71.97
CA THR A 223 -54.60 -90.02 -71.87
C THR A 223 -54.54 -90.60 -73.28
N GLY A 224 -53.38 -90.50 -73.93
CA GLY A 224 -53.17 -91.01 -75.28
C GLY A 224 -51.88 -90.46 -75.88
N ASP A 225 -50.79 -91.20 -75.66
CA ASP A 225 -49.49 -91.03 -76.27
C ASP A 225 -49.57 -90.97 -77.81
N THR A 226 -48.82 -90.07 -78.46
CA THR A 226 -47.75 -90.38 -79.45
C THR A 226 -47.33 -89.18 -80.35
N VAL A 227 -46.04 -88.82 -80.24
CA VAL A 227 -45.02 -88.70 -81.32
C VAL A 227 -45.25 -87.71 -82.50
N PHE A 228 -44.41 -86.64 -82.48
CA PHE A 228 -43.79 -85.87 -83.59
C PHE A 228 -44.61 -84.95 -84.52
N GLY A 229 -44.12 -83.71 -84.64
CA GLY A 229 -44.32 -82.86 -85.82
C GLY A 229 -44.29 -81.35 -85.57
N PHE A 230 -43.12 -80.76 -85.32
CA PHE A 230 -42.88 -79.33 -85.61
C PHE A 230 -43.03 -79.11 -87.13
N PRO A 231 -43.51 -77.93 -87.63
CA PRO A 231 -42.63 -76.74 -87.63
C PRO A 231 -43.30 -75.35 -87.57
N SER A 232 -42.45 -74.34 -87.31
CA SER A 232 -42.39 -72.95 -87.86
C SER A 232 -43.70 -72.15 -87.98
N SER A 233 -43.88 -70.92 -87.49
CA SER A 233 -43.05 -69.70 -87.42
C SER A 233 -44.03 -68.60 -86.93
N SER A 234 -43.73 -67.51 -86.21
CA SER A 234 -42.55 -66.63 -86.13
C SER A 234 -42.75 -65.72 -84.89
N VAL A 235 -41.81 -65.72 -83.94
CA VAL A 235 -40.83 -64.63 -83.62
C VAL A 235 -41.48 -63.44 -82.88
N CYS A 236 -41.35 -63.31 -81.55
CA CYS A 236 -40.22 -62.79 -80.74
C CYS A 236 -39.86 -61.31 -80.94
N GLN A 237 -39.95 -60.54 -79.83
CA GLN A 237 -38.96 -59.59 -79.25
C GLN A 237 -39.72 -58.78 -78.16
N VAL A 238 -39.50 -58.83 -76.83
CA VAL A 238 -38.28 -58.85 -75.96
C VAL A 238 -37.35 -57.68 -76.31
N ALA A 239 -37.01 -56.76 -75.40
CA ALA A 239 -36.72 -56.88 -73.97
C ALA A 239 -37.44 -55.86 -73.07
#